data_AF-A0A8J5JB26-F1
#
_entry.id   AF-A0A8J5JB26-F1
#
_cell.length_a   1.000
_cell.length_b   1.000
_cell.length_c   1.000
_cell.angle_alpha   90.00
_cell.angle_beta   90.00
_cell.angle_gamma   90.00
#
_symmetry.space_group_name_H-M   'P 1'
#
loop_
_entity.id
_entity.type
_entity.pdbx_description
1 polymer ?
#
loop_
_entity_poly.entity_id
_entity_poly.type
_entity_poly.pdbx_seq_one_letter_code
_entity_poly.pdbx_strand_id
1 'polypeptide(L)'
;MYVALITETIQASSRELGLHDDKDFQEYYELICARMLLLPHGLLQIRSGLSIHQVVTCSRFAEFFRLMDESLRERYDMQSNTFHPTRVRNVHRQYLQLDRDGNGMLSMSELQDYGKKRAFNPTGNEPTHDLTDAFVTQVFAEVPTFNHEMDYHAYLDFTLVMSDRVSPAALRVGNGIAWYVGILD
;
A
#
# COMPACT_ATOMS: atom_id res chain seq x y z
N MET A 1 13.12 -3.66 -18.29
CA MET A 1 14.26 -2.71 -18.13
C MET A 1 14.00 -1.69 -17.02
N TYR A 2 12.85 -0.99 -16.97
CA TYR A 2 12.54 -0.02 -15.90
C TYR A 2 12.12 -0.64 -14.55
N VAL A 3 11.48 -1.82 -14.55
CA VAL A 3 11.19 -2.54 -13.29
C VAL A 3 12.48 -2.88 -12.55
N ALA A 4 13.51 -3.32 -13.27
CA ALA A 4 14.84 -3.55 -12.70
C ALA A 4 15.44 -2.27 -12.09
N LEU A 5 15.33 -1.12 -12.78
CA LEU A 5 15.78 0.16 -12.24
C LEU A 5 15.05 0.55 -10.95
N ILE A 6 13.72 0.39 -10.91
CA ILE A 6 12.93 0.67 -9.70
C ILE A 6 13.35 -0.26 -8.56
N THR A 7 13.49 -1.56 -8.83
CA THR A 7 13.96 -2.54 -7.85
C THR A 7 15.35 -2.20 -7.33
N GLU A 8 16.30 -1.88 -8.22
CA GLU A 8 17.66 -1.48 -7.84
C GLU A 8 17.66 -0.21 -6.99
N THR A 9 16.82 0.78 -7.34
CA THR A 9 16.71 2.03 -6.57
C THR A 9 16.12 1.78 -5.18
N ILE A 10 15.10 0.92 -5.08
CA ILE A 10 14.51 0.51 -3.79
C ILE A 10 15.52 -0.25 -2.94
N GLN A 11 16.29 -1.15 -3.54
CA GLN A 11 17.34 -1.89 -2.84
C GLN A 11 18.47 -0.97 -2.36
N ALA A 12 18.86 0.03 -3.17
CA ALA A 12 19.80 1.06 -2.75
C ALA A 12 19.25 1.85 -1.56
N SER A 13 17.97 2.26 -1.61
CA SER A 13 17.28 2.94 -0.50
C SER A 13 17.34 2.14 0.79
N SER A 14 17.00 0.85 0.70
CA SER A 14 17.01 -0.06 1.84
C SER A 14 18.38 -0.13 2.52
N ARG A 15 19.46 -0.17 1.73
CA ARG A 15 20.85 -0.16 2.24
C ARG A 15 21.21 1.17 2.89
N GLU A 16 20.91 2.29 2.24
CA GLU A 16 21.18 3.63 2.77
C GLU A 16 20.43 3.93 4.07
N LEU A 17 19.24 3.36 4.23
CA LEU A 17 18.42 3.45 5.43
C LEU A 17 18.81 2.43 6.52
N GLY A 18 19.84 1.60 6.27
CA GLY A 18 20.35 0.65 7.26
C GLY A 18 19.39 -0.50 7.58
N LEU A 19 18.52 -0.90 6.65
CA LEU A 19 17.51 -1.94 6.90
C LEU A 19 18.04 -3.37 6.84
N HIS A 20 19.33 -3.55 6.51
CA HIS A 20 19.96 -4.86 6.30
C HIS A 20 20.07 -5.73 7.57
N ASP A 21 19.93 -5.13 8.75
CA ASP A 21 19.95 -5.85 10.03
C ASP A 21 18.64 -6.61 10.31
N ASP A 22 17.55 -6.26 9.62
CA ASP A 22 16.21 -6.84 9.77
C ASP A 22 15.74 -7.35 8.40
N LYS A 23 16.22 -8.53 8.00
CA LYS A 23 16.01 -9.09 6.66
C LYS A 23 14.53 -9.29 6.34
N ASP A 24 13.75 -9.75 7.31
CA ASP A 24 12.31 -9.95 7.12
C ASP A 24 11.64 -8.62 6.82
N PHE A 25 11.93 -7.58 7.61
CA PHE A 25 11.40 -6.25 7.33
C PHE A 25 11.91 -5.66 6.01
N GLN A 26 13.17 -5.90 5.63
CA GLN A 26 13.72 -5.47 4.36
C GLN A 26 12.89 -6.03 3.19
N GLU A 27 12.58 -7.33 3.19
CA GLU A 27 11.80 -7.95 2.12
C GLU A 27 10.40 -7.31 1.99
N TYR A 28 9.72 -7.07 3.11
CA TYR A 28 8.42 -6.36 3.08
C TYR A 28 8.55 -4.89 2.70
N TYR A 29 9.63 -4.22 3.11
CA TYR A 29 9.89 -2.82 2.75
C TYR A 29 10.02 -2.67 1.24
N GLU A 30 10.88 -3.48 0.62
CA GLU A 30 11.12 -3.41 -0.82
C GLU A 30 9.82 -3.68 -1.61
N LEU A 31 9.05 -4.67 -1.15
CA LEU A 31 7.77 -5.06 -1.73
C LEU A 31 6.70 -3.95 -1.64
N ILE A 32 6.55 -3.33 -0.47
CA ILE A 32 5.56 -2.26 -0.25
C ILE A 32 5.96 -1.00 -1.02
N CYS A 33 7.24 -0.60 -1.01
CA CYS A 33 7.73 0.55 -1.77
C CYS A 33 7.52 0.36 -3.28
N ALA A 34 7.77 -0.84 -3.81
CA ALA A 34 7.52 -1.14 -5.21
C ALA A 34 6.04 -0.94 -5.57
N ARG A 35 5.13 -1.40 -4.72
CA ARG A 35 3.68 -1.17 -4.92
C ARG A 35 3.29 0.30 -4.84
N MET A 36 3.79 1.03 -3.84
CA MET A 36 3.51 2.47 -3.70
C MET A 36 3.96 3.28 -4.92
N LEU A 37 5.02 2.87 -5.60
CA LEU A 37 5.49 3.50 -6.84
C LEU A 37 4.69 3.06 -8.08
N LEU A 38 4.23 1.81 -8.14
CA LEU A 38 3.63 1.24 -9.34
C LEU A 38 2.10 1.35 -9.38
N LEU A 39 1.41 1.09 -8.26
CA LEU A 39 -0.06 1.03 -8.19
C LEU A 39 -0.77 2.32 -8.64
N PRO A 40 -0.26 3.55 -8.39
CA PRO A 40 -0.91 4.77 -8.87
C PRO A 40 -1.12 4.82 -10.39
N HIS A 41 -0.32 4.06 -11.15
CA HIS A 41 -0.44 3.97 -12.60
C HIS A 41 -1.50 2.97 -13.07
N GLY A 42 -1.99 2.11 -12.17
CA GLY A 42 -3.02 1.10 -12.41
C GLY A 42 -2.47 -0.23 -12.93
N LEU A 43 -3.06 -1.33 -12.44
CA LEU A 43 -2.62 -2.72 -12.73
C LEU A 43 -2.57 -3.05 -14.23
N LEU A 44 -3.51 -2.53 -15.02
CA LEU A 44 -3.52 -2.75 -16.47
C LEU A 44 -2.33 -2.08 -17.16
N GLN A 45 -1.98 -0.85 -16.76
CA GLN A 45 -0.84 -0.12 -17.33
C GLN A 45 0.48 -0.78 -16.95
N ILE A 46 0.58 -1.32 -15.73
CA ILE A 46 1.74 -2.12 -15.31
C ILE A 46 1.91 -3.34 -16.22
N ARG A 47 0.81 -4.04 -16.56
CA ARG A 47 0.83 -5.22 -17.44
C ARG A 47 1.12 -4.88 -18.90
N SER A 48 0.61 -3.76 -19.41
CA SER A 48 0.85 -3.31 -20.80
C SER A 48 2.19 -2.62 -21.01
N GLY A 49 2.89 -2.27 -19.93
CA GLY A 49 4.18 -1.62 -19.94
C GLY A 49 4.08 -0.14 -19.55
N LEU A 50 4.70 0.20 -18.42
CA LEU A 50 4.80 1.57 -17.93
C LEU A 50 6.05 2.25 -18.52
N SER A 51 5.92 3.50 -18.97
CA SER A 51 7.10 4.28 -19.39
C SER A 51 7.86 4.85 -18.20
N ILE A 52 9.18 5.01 -18.33
CA ILE A 52 9.99 5.67 -17.30
C ILE A 52 9.52 7.10 -17.01
N HIS A 53 9.09 7.82 -18.06
CA HIS A 53 8.54 9.16 -17.93
C HIS A 53 7.33 9.19 -16.99
N GLN A 54 6.41 8.22 -17.10
CA GLN A 54 5.25 8.14 -16.21
C GLN A 54 5.67 7.91 -14.75
N VAL A 55 6.67 7.07 -14.50
CA VAL A 55 7.19 6.82 -13.15
C VAL A 55 7.82 8.08 -12.57
N VAL A 56 8.78 8.68 -13.26
CA VAL A 56 9.59 9.78 -12.69
C VAL A 56 8.81 11.09 -12.55
N THR A 57 7.73 11.26 -13.31
CA THR A 57 6.81 12.41 -13.16
C THR A 57 5.72 12.19 -12.11
N CYS A 58 5.62 10.98 -11.54
CA CYS A 58 4.70 10.70 -10.45
C CYS A 58 5.15 11.41 -9.16
N SER A 59 4.21 12.00 -8.43
CA SER A 59 4.48 12.60 -7.11
C SER A 59 5.03 11.59 -6.11
N ARG A 60 4.64 10.31 -6.22
CA ARG A 60 5.18 9.22 -5.39
C ARG A 60 6.66 8.98 -5.63
N PHE A 61 7.13 9.07 -6.87
CA PHE A 61 8.54 8.97 -7.17
C PHE A 61 9.32 10.16 -6.60
N ALA A 62 8.78 11.38 -6.71
CA ALA A 62 9.39 12.56 -6.11
C ALA A 62 9.47 12.47 -4.58
N GLU A 63 8.45 11.91 -3.92
CA GLU A 63 8.44 11.66 -2.48
C GLU A 63 9.48 10.60 -2.08
N PHE A 64 9.56 9.50 -2.82
CA PHE A 64 10.56 8.45 -2.62
C PHE A 64 11.99 8.96 -2.83
N PHE A 65 12.22 9.75 -3.88
CA PHE A 65 13.54 10.31 -4.20
C PHE A 65 14.09 11.19 -3.07
N ARG A 66 13.23 11.87 -2.30
CA ARG A 66 13.66 12.65 -1.12
C ARG A 66 14.32 11.79 -0.04
N LEU A 67 14.05 10.48 0.01
CA LEU A 67 14.72 9.57 0.94
C LEU A 67 16.12 9.13 0.46
N MET A 68 16.36 9.19 -0.85
CA MET A 68 17.61 8.77 -1.47
C MET A 68 18.69 9.85 -1.43
N ASP A 69 18.28 11.12 -1.34
CA ASP A 69 19.21 12.24 -1.36
C ASP A 69 19.38 12.82 0.05
N GLU A 70 20.61 12.76 0.57
CA GLU A 70 20.96 13.29 1.90
C GLU A 70 20.58 14.77 2.08
N SER A 71 20.86 15.60 1.07
CA SER A 71 20.53 17.02 1.14
C SER A 71 19.02 17.28 1.15
N LEU A 72 18.22 16.41 0.54
CA LEU A 72 16.76 16.46 0.61
C LEU A 72 16.25 15.92 1.95
N ARG A 73 16.86 14.87 2.50
CA ARG A 73 16.50 14.35 3.83
C ARG A 73 16.64 15.41 4.92
N GLU A 74 17.66 16.26 4.85
CA GLU A 74 17.86 17.36 5.80
C GLU A 74 16.84 18.51 5.62
N ARG A 75 16.34 18.71 4.40
CA ARG A 75 15.46 19.84 4.05
C ARG A 75 13.97 19.57 4.29
N TYR A 76 13.55 18.31 4.22
CA TYR A 76 12.15 17.92 4.31
C TYR A 76 11.87 17.14 5.60
N ASP A 77 10.63 17.17 6.06
CA ASP A 77 10.21 16.34 7.18
C ASP A 77 10.12 14.86 6.76
N MET A 78 11.15 14.09 7.10
CA MET A 78 11.22 12.66 6.79
C MET A 78 10.16 11.82 7.51
N GLN A 79 9.63 12.26 8.67
CA GLN A 79 8.63 11.49 9.41
C GLN A 79 7.24 11.54 8.75
N SER A 80 7.00 12.55 7.91
CA SER A 80 5.80 12.62 7.07
C SER A 80 5.92 11.85 5.76
N ASN A 81 7.12 11.44 5.35
CA ASN A 81 7.33 10.72 4.10
C ASN A 81 6.68 9.33 4.14
N THR A 82 5.81 9.04 3.17
CA THR A 82 5.06 7.78 3.06
C THR A 82 5.97 6.56 2.96
N PHE A 83 7.15 6.71 2.35
CA PHE A 83 8.14 5.65 2.16
C PHE A 83 9.08 5.49 3.36
N HIS A 84 8.97 6.33 4.39
CA HIS A 84 9.81 6.21 5.58
C HIS A 84 9.62 4.83 6.24
N PRO A 85 10.69 4.15 6.71
CA PRO A 85 10.61 2.80 7.28
C PRO A 85 9.52 2.62 8.35
N THR A 86 9.33 3.59 9.23
CA THR A 86 8.27 3.57 10.25
C THR A 86 6.86 3.50 9.65
N ARG A 87 6.61 4.21 8.53
CA ARG A 87 5.30 4.21 7.84
C ARG A 87 5.07 2.88 7.15
N VAL A 88 6.08 2.38 6.44
CA VAL A 88 6.02 1.08 5.76
C VAL A 88 5.83 -0.07 6.76
N ARG A 89 6.56 -0.04 7.88
CA ARG A 89 6.38 -0.99 9.00
C ARG A 89 4.97 -0.94 9.56
N ASN A 90 4.34 0.24 9.60
CA ASN A 90 2.98 0.35 10.09
C ASN A 90 1.96 -0.33 9.16
N VAL A 91 2.16 -0.30 7.84
CA VAL A 91 1.31 -1.04 6.88
C VAL A 91 1.40 -2.54 7.14
N HIS A 92 2.61 -3.08 7.31
CA HIS A 92 2.78 -4.49 7.66
C HIS A 92 2.16 -4.82 9.04
N ARG A 93 2.34 -3.95 10.04
CA ARG A 93 1.74 -4.13 11.37
C ARG A 93 0.21 -4.12 11.34
N GLN A 94 -0.40 -3.34 10.45
CA GLN A 94 -1.85 -3.32 10.26
C GLN A 94 -2.36 -4.69 9.78
N TYR A 95 -1.69 -5.28 8.80
CA TYR A 95 -1.97 -6.64 8.34
C TYR A 95 -1.92 -7.66 9.49
N LEU A 96 -0.83 -7.67 10.25
CA LEU A 96 -0.65 -8.60 11.39
C LEU A 96 -1.71 -8.43 12.50
N GLN A 97 -2.38 -7.27 12.59
CA GLN A 97 -3.49 -7.08 13.54
C GLN A 97 -4.84 -7.53 12.99
N LEU A 98 -4.96 -7.67 11.68
CA LEU A 98 -6.16 -8.18 11.02
C LEU A 98 -6.12 -9.71 10.94
N ASP A 99 -4.96 -10.30 10.61
CA ASP A 99 -4.73 -11.76 10.59
C ASP A 99 -4.71 -12.29 12.04
N ARG A 100 -5.89 -12.65 12.56
CA ARG A 100 -6.08 -13.02 13.97
C ARG A 100 -5.72 -14.47 14.23
N ASP A 101 -5.92 -15.34 13.24
CA ASP A 101 -5.56 -16.75 13.35
C ASP A 101 -4.10 -17.03 12.97
N GLY A 102 -3.41 -16.04 12.36
CA GLY A 102 -1.99 -16.09 12.05
C GLY A 102 -1.68 -17.01 10.87
N ASN A 103 -2.65 -17.22 9.97
CA ASN A 103 -2.54 -18.16 8.87
C ASN A 103 -1.85 -17.56 7.62
N GLY A 104 -1.55 -16.25 7.63
CA GLY A 104 -0.93 -15.56 6.49
C GLY A 104 -1.90 -15.16 5.38
N MET A 105 -3.20 -15.18 5.65
CA MET A 105 -4.30 -14.73 4.79
C MET A 105 -5.35 -14.00 5.65
N LEU A 106 -6.31 -13.35 4.99
CA LEU A 106 -7.38 -12.62 5.66
C LEU A 106 -8.74 -13.13 5.20
N SER A 107 -9.55 -13.55 6.15
CA SER A 107 -10.98 -13.79 5.93
C SER A 107 -11.74 -12.48 5.74
N MET A 108 -12.95 -12.54 5.18
CA MET A 108 -13.86 -11.37 5.10
C MET A 108 -14.09 -10.76 6.49
N SER A 109 -14.25 -11.60 7.52
CA SER A 109 -14.49 -11.15 8.89
C SER A 109 -13.32 -10.38 9.49
N GLU A 110 -12.10 -10.71 9.10
CA GLU A 110 -10.90 -10.00 9.53
C GLU A 110 -10.76 -8.68 8.77
N LEU A 111 -11.05 -8.66 7.48
CA LEU A 111 -11.01 -7.42 6.70
C LEU A 111 -12.10 -6.43 7.15
N GLN A 112 -13.25 -6.87 7.67
CA GLN A 112 -14.27 -6.00 8.27
C GLN A 112 -13.75 -5.17 9.46
N ASP A 113 -12.67 -5.60 10.10
CA ASP A 113 -11.98 -4.86 11.16
C ASP A 113 -10.94 -3.85 10.65
N TYR A 114 -10.79 -3.72 9.33
CA TYR A 114 -9.91 -2.73 8.71
C TYR A 114 -10.26 -1.32 9.19
N GLY A 115 -9.25 -0.57 9.63
CA GLY A 115 -9.42 0.75 10.20
C GLY A 115 -9.86 0.80 11.67
N LYS A 116 -10.34 -0.31 12.24
CA LYS A 116 -10.77 -0.41 13.65
C LYS A 116 -9.65 -0.79 14.61
N LYS A 117 -8.55 -1.40 14.12
CA LYS A 117 -7.41 -1.80 14.95
C LYS A 117 -6.47 -0.63 15.26
N ARG A 118 -5.73 -0.73 16.38
CA ARG A 118 -4.82 0.32 16.87
C ARG A 118 -3.72 0.71 15.89
N ALA A 119 -3.25 -0.20 15.02
CA ALA A 119 -2.24 0.14 14.02
C ALA A 119 -2.75 1.11 12.94
N PHE A 120 -4.07 1.27 12.78
CA PHE A 120 -4.67 2.26 11.89
C PHE A 120 -4.80 3.64 12.56
N ASN A 121 -5.02 3.68 13.88
CA ASN A 121 -5.07 4.91 14.66
C ASN A 121 -4.29 4.75 15.97
N PRO A 122 -2.96 4.99 15.97
CA PRO A 122 -2.15 4.77 17.18
C PRO A 122 -2.47 5.75 18.32
N THR A 123 -3.04 6.91 18.00
CA THR A 123 -3.25 8.03 18.93
C THR A 123 -4.71 8.29 19.27
N GLY A 124 -5.63 7.62 18.59
CA GLY A 124 -7.08 7.79 18.78
C GLY A 124 -7.76 6.46 19.07
N ASN A 125 -8.90 6.55 19.77
CA ASN A 125 -9.72 5.38 20.12
C ASN A 125 -10.84 5.14 19.10
N GLU A 126 -11.00 6.04 18.12
CA GLU A 126 -12.03 5.94 17.09
C GLU A 126 -11.49 5.22 15.84
N PRO A 127 -12.31 4.36 15.21
CA PRO A 127 -11.97 3.76 13.93
C PRO A 127 -11.65 4.80 12.87
N THR A 128 -10.65 4.52 12.04
CA THR A 128 -10.36 5.35 10.86
C THR A 128 -11.32 5.06 9.70
N HIS A 129 -11.87 3.86 9.66
CA HIS A 129 -12.79 3.37 8.64
C HIS A 129 -13.80 2.41 9.28
N ASP A 130 -14.99 2.32 8.70
CA ASP A 130 -15.98 1.29 9.00
C ASP A 130 -16.45 0.68 7.68
N LEU A 131 -15.89 -0.49 7.33
CA LEU A 131 -16.23 -1.16 6.07
C LEU A 131 -17.56 -1.90 6.23
N THR A 132 -18.49 -1.66 5.31
CA THR A 132 -19.77 -2.38 5.27
C THR A 132 -19.58 -3.80 4.75
N ASP A 133 -20.48 -4.70 5.14
CA ASP A 133 -20.45 -6.10 4.68
C ASP A 133 -20.55 -6.21 3.15
N ALA A 134 -21.41 -5.39 2.53
CA ALA A 134 -21.54 -5.32 1.08
C ALA A 134 -20.24 -4.87 0.40
N PHE A 135 -19.54 -3.89 0.98
CA PHE A 135 -18.25 -3.42 0.47
C PHE A 135 -17.19 -4.53 0.54
N VAL A 136 -17.06 -5.19 1.69
CA VAL A 136 -16.09 -6.29 1.87
C VAL A 136 -16.39 -7.46 0.92
N THR A 137 -17.66 -7.82 0.77
CA THR A 137 -18.09 -8.84 -0.19
C THR A 137 -17.64 -8.50 -1.61
N GLN A 138 -17.81 -7.24 -2.03
CA GLN A 138 -17.39 -6.79 -3.36
C GLN A 138 -15.86 -6.83 -3.51
N VAL A 139 -15.10 -6.40 -2.49
CA VAL A 139 -13.63 -6.47 -2.53
C VAL A 139 -13.17 -7.92 -2.78
N PHE A 140 -13.73 -8.89 -2.05
CA PHE A 140 -13.39 -10.31 -2.22
C PHE A 140 -13.85 -10.92 -3.55
N ALA A 141 -14.84 -10.31 -4.22
CA ALA A 141 -15.24 -10.70 -5.56
C ALA A 141 -14.29 -10.17 -6.65
N GLU A 142 -13.58 -9.07 -6.38
CA GLU A 142 -12.68 -8.41 -7.34
C GLU A 142 -11.20 -8.80 -7.18
N VAL A 143 -10.77 -9.15 -5.96
CA VAL A 143 -9.38 -9.54 -5.72
C VAL A 143 -9.16 -11.05 -5.85
N PRO A 144 -7.93 -11.51 -6.17
CA PRO A 144 -7.58 -12.93 -6.05
C PRO A 144 -7.77 -13.40 -4.61
N THR A 145 -8.45 -14.55 -4.45
CA THR A 145 -8.63 -15.21 -3.16
C THR A 145 -8.23 -16.68 -3.23
N PHE A 146 -7.76 -17.22 -2.12
CA PHE A 146 -7.41 -18.63 -1.95
C PHE A 146 -8.25 -19.17 -0.80
N ASN A 147 -9.06 -20.20 -1.07
CA ASN A 147 -10.00 -20.74 -0.08
C ASN A 147 -10.90 -19.67 0.58
N HIS A 148 -11.33 -18.68 -0.20
CA HIS A 148 -12.13 -17.54 0.27
C HIS A 148 -11.39 -16.55 1.18
N GLU A 149 -10.06 -16.61 1.24
CA GLU A 149 -9.21 -15.70 1.99
C GLU A 149 -8.32 -14.87 1.06
N MET A 150 -8.05 -13.64 1.47
CA MET A 150 -7.21 -12.67 0.77
C MET A 150 -5.76 -12.83 1.23
N ASP A 151 -4.83 -12.99 0.29
CA ASP A 151 -3.41 -13.06 0.64
C ASP A 151 -2.81 -11.68 0.98
N TYR A 152 -1.57 -11.68 1.48
CA TYR A 152 -0.85 -10.45 1.81
C TYR A 152 -0.69 -9.50 0.60
N HIS A 153 -0.54 -10.06 -0.61
CA HIS A 153 -0.34 -9.26 -1.82
C HIS A 153 -1.59 -8.47 -2.19
N ALA A 154 -2.76 -9.10 -2.13
CA ALA A 154 -4.05 -8.48 -2.35
C ALA A 154 -4.40 -7.48 -1.24
N TYR A 155 -4.05 -7.77 0.02
CA TYR A 155 -4.19 -6.82 1.13
C TYR A 155 -3.39 -5.54 0.89
N LEU A 156 -2.14 -5.64 0.44
CA LEU A 156 -1.31 -4.48 0.16
C LEU A 156 -1.88 -3.64 -0.97
N ASP A 157 -2.34 -4.27 -2.05
CA ASP A 157 -2.98 -3.57 -3.16
C ASP A 157 -4.24 -2.83 -2.69
N PHE A 158 -5.11 -3.51 -1.93
CA PHE A 158 -6.29 -2.91 -1.32
C PHE A 158 -5.95 -1.71 -0.42
N THR A 159 -5.05 -1.89 0.54
CA THR A 159 -4.68 -0.87 1.54
C THR A 159 -4.07 0.36 0.89
N LEU A 160 -3.16 0.17 -0.07
CA LEU A 160 -2.50 1.26 -0.76
C LEU A 160 -3.48 2.04 -1.65
N VAL A 161 -4.38 1.34 -2.34
CA VAL A 161 -5.45 1.98 -3.13
C VAL A 161 -6.42 2.74 -2.23
N MET A 162 -6.83 2.18 -1.09
CA MET A 162 -7.71 2.87 -0.12
C MET A 162 -7.06 4.13 0.49
N SER A 163 -5.74 4.13 0.64
CA SER A 163 -4.98 5.28 1.15
C SER A 163 -4.74 6.36 0.10
N ASP A 164 -4.88 6.02 -1.18
CA ASP A 164 -4.72 6.93 -2.30
C ASP A 164 -6.09 7.51 -2.66
N ARG A 165 -6.19 8.84 -2.77
CA ARG A 165 -7.45 9.54 -3.05
C ARG A 165 -7.47 10.23 -4.40
N VAL A 166 -6.34 10.19 -5.13
CA VAL A 166 -6.12 11.07 -6.28
C VAL A 166 -5.64 10.33 -7.52
N SER A 167 -5.04 9.15 -7.38
CA SER A 167 -4.56 8.42 -8.56
C SER A 167 -5.70 7.84 -9.40
N PRO A 168 -5.46 7.63 -10.71
CA PRO A 168 -6.43 6.96 -11.57
C PRO A 168 -6.84 5.56 -11.06
N ALA A 169 -5.94 4.85 -10.37
CA ALA A 169 -6.23 3.55 -9.77
C ALA A 169 -7.23 3.68 -8.60
N ALA A 170 -6.98 4.61 -7.68
CA ALA A 170 -7.88 4.94 -6.58
C ALA A 170 -9.25 5.40 -7.07
N LEU A 171 -9.29 6.31 -8.04
CA LEU A 171 -10.54 6.79 -8.61
C LEU A 171 -11.31 5.68 -9.33
N ARG A 172 -10.64 4.71 -9.95
CA ARG A 172 -11.31 3.57 -10.60
C ARG A 172 -11.96 2.64 -9.58
N VAL A 173 -11.27 2.34 -8.47
CA VAL A 173 -11.83 1.51 -7.40
C VAL A 173 -12.96 2.27 -6.68
N GLY A 174 -12.74 3.54 -6.35
CA GLY A 174 -13.78 4.40 -5.76
C GLY A 174 -15.02 4.52 -6.65
N ASN A 175 -14.85 4.74 -7.96
CA ASN A 175 -15.98 4.82 -8.88
C ASN A 175 -16.62 3.46 -9.15
N GLY A 176 -15.83 2.41 -9.42
CA GLY A 176 -16.33 1.06 -9.68
C GLY A 176 -17.18 0.52 -8.52
N ILE A 177 -16.80 0.83 -7.28
CA ILE A 177 -17.55 0.46 -6.09
C ILE A 177 -18.72 1.44 -5.84
N ALA A 178 -18.56 2.74 -6.09
CA ALA A 178 -19.64 3.72 -5.92
C ALA A 178 -20.85 3.48 -6.84
N TRP A 179 -20.63 3.00 -8.08
CA TRP A 179 -21.71 2.67 -9.02
C TRP A 179 -22.56 1.46 -8.58
N TYR A 180 -22.02 0.56 -7.75
CA TYR A 180 -22.74 -0.64 -7.28
C TYR A 180 -23.31 -0.50 -5.86
N VAL A 181 -22.73 0.35 -5.01
CA VAL A 181 -23.15 0.51 -3.60
C VAL A 181 -24.12 1.68 -3.37
N GLY A 182 -24.48 2.44 -4.41
CA GLY A 182 -25.52 3.48 -4.29
C GLY A 182 -25.15 4.58 -3.28
N ILE A 183 -23.87 4.95 -3.16
CA ILE A 183 -23.39 6.02 -2.29
C ILE A 183 -23.37 7.38 -3.03
N LEU A 184 -24.22 7.54 -4.04
CA LEU A 184 -24.54 8.83 -4.63
C LEU A 184 -26.06 8.96 -4.70
N ASP A 185 -26.67 9.15 -3.52
CA ASP A 185 -27.87 9.94 -3.31
C ASP A 185 -27.66 10.82 -2.06
#